data_AF-E6VRZ9-F1
#
_entry.id   AF-E6VRZ9-F1
#
_cell.length_a   1.000
_cell.length_b   1.000
_cell.length_c   1.000
_cell.angle_alpha   90.00
_cell.angle_beta   90.00
_cell.angle_gamma   90.00
#
_symmetry.space_group_name_H-M   'P 1'
#
loop_
_entity.id
_entity.type
_entity.pdbx_description
1 polymer ?
#
loop_
_entity_poly.entity_id
_entity_poly.type
_entity_poly.pdbx_seq_one_letter_code
_entity_poly.pdbx_strand_id
1 'polypeptide(L)'
;MKKTLMPLLFTVLLATVAAAMLTPAASHAWTSARTGQKNFERAWSAFMFKRTEPAMDYFVKAADSFGAGLAEEPPSRTTMFPSNLTMAGMSLYYAGRHQEVAAPMEMVMTKDDRVWEAPFFTALACARLGDEAGTIDHLTLFLKTSPAQPILANAVIHQLEALKQGQGSLADTATTLEQAAFDQFDNNITFIGVNASNPQDACDGNYWWRYSRSPCPGRNKYTY
;
A
#
# COMPACT_ATOMS: atom_id res chain seq x y z
N MET A 1 30.36 -12.14 70.17
CA MET A 1 29.76 -12.90 69.05
C MET A 1 28.60 -12.10 68.47
N LYS A 2 28.82 -11.33 67.39
CA LYS A 2 27.77 -10.55 66.70
C LYS A 2 27.24 -11.39 65.53
N LYS A 3 25.98 -11.80 65.60
CA LYS A 3 25.29 -12.56 64.55
C LYS A 3 24.87 -11.61 63.41
N THR A 4 25.29 -11.98 62.21
CA THR A 4 24.86 -11.48 60.90
C THR A 4 23.38 -11.79 60.67
N LEU A 5 22.58 -10.77 60.37
CA LEU A 5 21.16 -10.91 60.01
C LEU A 5 20.79 -9.81 59.00
N MET A 6 21.40 -9.86 57.81
CA MET A 6 21.10 -8.89 56.75
C MET A 6 21.42 -9.40 55.32
N PRO A 7 20.78 -10.49 54.82
CA PRO A 7 20.73 -10.68 53.36
C PRO A 7 19.35 -10.96 52.76
N LEU A 8 18.26 -10.92 53.54
CA LEU A 8 16.93 -11.38 53.06
C LEU A 8 15.98 -10.27 52.56
N LEU A 9 16.29 -8.99 52.80
CA LEU A 9 15.44 -7.87 52.39
C LEU A 9 15.76 -7.33 50.98
N PHE A 10 16.92 -7.69 50.40
CA PHE A 10 17.32 -7.21 49.06
C PHE A 10 16.78 -8.08 47.92
N THR A 11 16.42 -9.34 48.18
CA THR A 11 15.98 -10.29 47.15
C THR A 11 14.50 -10.12 46.78
N VAL A 12 13.66 -9.62 47.69
CA VAL A 12 12.22 -9.43 47.45
C VAL A 12 11.95 -8.14 46.64
N LEU A 13 12.83 -7.13 46.73
CA LEU A 13 12.68 -5.87 45.98
C LEU A 13 13.10 -6.00 44.50
N LEU A 14 13.94 -6.98 44.15
CA LEU A 14 14.33 -7.24 42.76
C LEU A 14 13.25 -8.00 41.96
N ALA A 15 12.36 -8.73 42.64
CA ALA A 15 11.31 -9.52 42.00
C ALA A 15 10.11 -8.68 41.54
N THR A 16 9.88 -7.50 42.11
CA THR A 16 8.75 -6.62 41.74
C THR A 16 9.05 -5.68 40.57
N VAL A 17 10.32 -5.42 40.25
CA VAL A 17 10.70 -4.59 39.07
C VAL A 17 10.63 -5.40 37.76
N ALA A 18 10.81 -6.73 37.81
CA ALA A 18 10.72 -7.59 36.63
C ALA A 18 9.28 -7.80 36.11
N ALA A 19 8.26 -7.63 36.96
CA ALA A 19 6.86 -7.84 36.59
C ALA A 19 6.21 -6.63 35.89
N ALA A 20 6.79 -5.43 35.98
CA ALA A 20 6.23 -4.22 35.38
C ALA A 20 6.60 -4.02 33.88
N MET A 21 7.63 -4.71 33.38
CA MET A 21 8.05 -4.64 31.98
C MET A 21 7.34 -5.66 31.06
N LEU A 22 6.38 -6.42 31.59
CA LEU A 22 5.54 -7.36 30.84
C LEU A 22 4.16 -6.75 30.50
N THR A 23 4.12 -5.45 30.23
CA THR A 23 2.91 -4.72 29.80
C THR A 23 2.98 -4.44 28.29
N PRO A 24 1.82 -4.30 27.60
CA PRO A 24 1.42 -5.14 26.49
C PRO A 24 1.86 -4.55 25.14
N ALA A 25 2.86 -5.15 24.48
CA ALA A 25 3.21 -4.82 23.10
C ALA A 25 2.05 -5.05 22.10
N ALA A 26 1.03 -5.81 22.50
CA ALA A 26 -0.10 -6.19 21.63
C ALA A 26 -1.06 -5.03 21.26
N SER A 27 -1.09 -3.90 22.00
CA SER A 27 -2.02 -2.81 21.66
C SER A 27 -1.55 -1.93 20.50
N HIS A 28 -0.29 -2.02 20.09
CA HIS A 28 0.26 -1.20 19.01
C HIS A 28 -0.04 -1.77 17.61
N ALA A 29 -0.24 -3.08 17.48
CA ALA A 29 -0.34 -3.76 16.19
C ALA A 29 -1.56 -3.32 15.35
N TRP A 30 -2.74 -3.23 15.97
CA TRP A 30 -3.95 -2.79 15.28
C TRP A 30 -3.90 -1.31 14.84
N THR A 31 -3.00 -0.53 15.45
CA THR A 31 -2.89 0.90 15.15
C THR A 31 -2.12 1.17 13.86
N SER A 32 -1.17 0.32 13.48
CA SER A 32 -0.29 0.53 12.31
C SER A 32 -1.08 0.50 11.00
N ALA A 33 -1.82 -0.58 10.72
CA ALA A 33 -2.60 -0.70 9.48
C ALA A 33 -3.69 0.39 9.37
N ARG A 34 -4.39 0.70 10.48
CA ARG A 34 -5.41 1.76 10.51
C ARG A 34 -4.80 3.15 10.28
N THR A 35 -3.61 3.40 10.83
CA THR A 35 -2.89 4.66 10.62
C THR A 35 -2.40 4.77 9.18
N GLY A 36 -1.89 3.67 8.61
CA GLY A 36 -1.52 3.56 7.20
C GLY A 36 -2.68 3.90 6.27
N GLN A 37 -3.85 3.30 6.48
CA GLN A 37 -5.07 3.60 5.72
C GLN A 37 -5.46 5.07 5.76
N LYS A 38 -5.45 5.70 6.96
CA LYS A 38 -5.79 7.13 7.10
C LYS A 38 -4.79 8.04 6.39
N ASN A 39 -3.50 7.71 6.44
CA ASN A 39 -2.48 8.47 5.72
C ASN A 39 -2.60 8.26 4.21
N PHE A 40 -2.86 7.03 3.76
CA PHE A 40 -3.14 6.74 2.35
C PHE A 40 -4.36 7.51 1.84
N GLU A 41 -5.45 7.57 2.60
CA GLU A 41 -6.64 8.35 2.25
C GLU A 41 -6.30 9.84 2.05
N ARG A 42 -5.53 10.42 2.98
CA ARG A 42 -5.08 11.82 2.88
C ARG A 42 -4.16 12.03 1.68
N ALA A 43 -3.24 11.10 1.44
CA ALA A 43 -2.33 11.12 0.31
C ALA A 43 -3.11 11.09 -1.00
N TRP A 44 -4.01 10.12 -1.14
CA TRP A 44 -4.85 9.92 -2.32
C TRP A 44 -5.72 11.14 -2.60
N SER A 45 -6.39 11.66 -1.57
CA SER A 45 -7.19 12.88 -1.70
C SER A 45 -6.35 14.06 -2.17
N ALA A 46 -5.18 14.31 -1.55
CA ALA A 46 -4.27 15.37 -1.98
C ALA A 46 -3.77 15.16 -3.42
N PHE A 47 -3.41 13.92 -3.78
CA PHE A 47 -2.94 13.53 -5.10
C PHE A 47 -3.97 13.79 -6.18
N MET A 48 -5.23 13.37 -5.98
CA MET A 48 -6.32 13.61 -6.93
C MET A 48 -6.71 15.10 -7.05
N PHE A 49 -6.42 15.91 -6.04
CA PHE A 49 -6.53 17.38 -6.12
C PHE A 49 -5.26 18.07 -6.64
N LYS A 50 -4.31 17.30 -7.20
CA LYS A 50 -3.03 17.78 -7.75
C LYS A 50 -2.19 18.58 -6.73
N ARG A 51 -2.34 18.29 -5.44
CA ARG A 51 -1.52 18.82 -4.34
C ARG A 51 -0.36 17.86 -4.09
N THR A 52 0.58 17.82 -5.03
CA THR A 52 1.63 16.78 -5.10
C THR A 52 2.52 16.73 -3.86
N GLU A 53 3.05 17.87 -3.41
CA GLU A 53 3.96 17.90 -2.24
C GLU A 53 3.28 17.38 -0.96
N PRO A 54 2.07 17.87 -0.56
CA PRO A 54 1.33 17.27 0.54
C PRO A 54 0.99 15.78 0.34
N ALA A 55 0.69 15.37 -0.89
CA ALA A 55 0.39 13.97 -1.18
C ALA A 55 1.60 13.06 -0.90
N MET A 56 2.79 13.47 -1.32
CA MET A 56 4.02 12.69 -1.12
C MET A 56 4.37 12.56 0.37
N ASP A 57 4.22 13.62 1.16
CA ASP A 57 4.41 13.56 2.62
C ASP A 57 3.46 12.54 3.28
N TYR A 58 2.19 12.50 2.86
CA TYR A 58 1.26 11.49 3.35
C TYR A 58 1.55 10.07 2.84
N PHE A 59 2.03 9.90 1.61
CA PHE A 59 2.44 8.58 1.13
C PHE A 59 3.65 8.04 1.91
N VAL A 60 4.63 8.87 2.27
CA VAL A 60 5.73 8.49 3.16
C VAL A 60 5.20 7.99 4.51
N LYS A 61 4.31 8.75 5.15
CA LYS A 61 3.69 8.37 6.43
C LYS A 61 2.85 7.09 6.34
N ALA A 62 2.17 6.89 5.20
CA ALA A 62 1.42 5.67 4.94
C ALA A 62 2.35 4.47 4.78
N ALA A 63 3.43 4.61 3.99
CA ALA A 63 4.46 3.60 3.79
C ALA A 63 5.11 3.17 5.11
N ASP A 64 5.48 4.13 5.97
CA ASP A 64 6.05 3.84 7.29
C ASP A 64 5.07 3.06 8.19
N SER A 65 3.80 3.46 8.20
CA SER A 65 2.78 2.81 9.01
C SER A 65 2.45 1.39 8.52
N PHE A 66 2.36 1.19 7.21
CA PHE A 66 2.17 -0.15 6.64
C PHE A 66 3.40 -1.03 6.81
N GLY A 67 4.60 -0.48 6.64
CA GLY A 67 5.87 -1.16 6.88
C GLY A 67 5.99 -1.65 8.33
N ALA A 68 5.64 -0.80 9.30
CA ALA A 68 5.58 -1.19 10.71
C ALA A 68 4.59 -2.35 10.94
N GLY A 69 3.41 -2.30 10.31
CA GLY A 69 2.43 -3.38 10.41
C GLY A 69 2.86 -4.69 9.76
N LEU A 70 3.66 -4.64 8.69
CA LEU A 70 4.20 -5.80 7.98
C LEU A 70 5.41 -6.42 8.69
N ALA A 71 6.13 -5.65 9.50
CA ALA A 71 7.27 -6.11 10.30
C ALA A 71 6.87 -6.78 11.63
N GLU A 72 5.57 -6.84 11.94
CA GLU A 72 5.03 -7.57 13.11
C GLU A 72 5.21 -9.09 12.96
N GLU A 73 5.39 -9.81 14.08
CA GLU A 73 5.54 -11.27 14.09
C GLU A 73 4.45 -11.95 14.94
N PRO A 74 3.42 -12.55 14.33
CA PRO A 74 3.04 -12.46 12.91
C PRO A 74 2.33 -11.13 12.58
N PRO A 75 2.32 -10.69 11.30
CA PRO A 75 1.54 -9.53 10.89
C PRO A 75 0.06 -9.73 11.19
N SER A 76 -0.62 -8.67 11.64
CA SER A 76 -2.05 -8.75 11.92
C SER A 76 -2.85 -9.20 10.69
N ARG A 77 -3.97 -9.92 10.91
CA ARG A 77 -4.91 -10.29 9.83
C ARG A 77 -5.35 -9.08 9.01
N THR A 78 -5.51 -7.92 9.65
CA THR A 78 -5.89 -6.68 8.96
C THR A 78 -4.76 -6.21 8.04
N THR A 79 -3.50 -6.19 8.50
CA THR A 79 -2.34 -5.86 7.65
C THR A 79 -2.29 -6.75 6.40
N MET A 80 -2.55 -8.05 6.56
CA MET A 80 -2.46 -9.04 5.49
C MET A 80 -3.65 -9.07 4.52
N PHE A 81 -4.62 -8.17 4.67
CA PHE A 81 -5.76 -8.09 3.76
C PHE A 81 -5.33 -7.50 2.40
N PRO A 82 -5.74 -8.05 1.24
CA PRO A 82 -5.23 -7.63 -0.07
C PRO A 82 -5.27 -6.12 -0.32
N SER A 83 -6.36 -5.42 0.02
CA SER A 83 -6.42 -3.97 -0.17
C SER A 83 -5.42 -3.19 0.67
N ASN A 84 -5.09 -3.66 1.88
CA ASN A 84 -4.06 -3.03 2.72
C ASN A 84 -2.66 -3.25 2.16
N LEU A 85 -2.41 -4.45 1.63
CA LEU A 85 -1.15 -4.74 0.93
C LEU A 85 -1.02 -3.91 -0.35
N THR A 86 -2.10 -3.72 -1.11
CA THR A 86 -2.11 -2.83 -2.28
C THR A 86 -1.84 -1.38 -1.88
N MET A 87 -2.51 -0.86 -0.85
CA MET A 87 -2.24 0.49 -0.33
C MET A 87 -0.80 0.63 0.16
N ALA A 88 -0.23 -0.40 0.80
CA ALA A 88 1.17 -0.43 1.21
C ALA A 88 2.11 -0.31 0.01
N GLY A 89 1.95 -1.16 -1.01
CA GLY A 89 2.79 -1.13 -2.22
C GLY A 89 2.68 0.19 -2.99
N MET A 90 1.47 0.75 -3.14
CA MET A 90 1.27 2.06 -3.76
C MET A 90 1.94 3.19 -2.94
N SER A 91 1.83 3.14 -1.61
CA SER A 91 2.46 4.13 -0.73
C SER A 91 3.99 4.06 -0.81
N LEU A 92 4.56 2.85 -0.82
CA LEU A 92 6.00 2.64 -1.00
C LEU A 92 6.48 3.19 -2.35
N TYR A 93 5.72 2.95 -3.41
CA TYR A 93 6.02 3.48 -4.74
C TYR A 93 6.07 5.01 -4.75
N TYR A 94 4.99 5.68 -4.34
CA TYR A 94 4.94 7.14 -4.32
C TYR A 94 5.89 7.78 -3.29
N ALA A 95 6.29 7.05 -2.25
CA ALA A 95 7.34 7.46 -1.32
C ALA A 95 8.77 7.31 -1.89
N GLY A 96 8.93 6.81 -3.13
CA GLY A 96 10.23 6.57 -3.76
C GLY A 96 10.97 5.32 -3.25
N ARG A 97 10.30 4.48 -2.45
CA ARG A 97 10.85 3.25 -1.84
C ARG A 97 10.67 2.06 -2.78
N HIS A 98 11.14 2.18 -4.02
CA HIS A 98 10.85 1.23 -5.10
C HIS A 98 11.31 -0.20 -4.80
N GLN A 99 12.44 -0.37 -4.10
CA GLN A 99 12.95 -1.70 -3.72
C GLN A 99 12.01 -2.47 -2.79
N GLU A 100 11.14 -1.77 -2.07
CA GLU A 100 10.25 -2.37 -1.07
C GLU A 100 8.86 -2.69 -1.64
N VAL A 101 8.55 -2.27 -2.88
CA VAL A 101 7.23 -2.44 -3.50
C VAL A 101 6.91 -3.91 -3.79
N ALA A 102 7.90 -4.68 -4.22
CA ALA A 102 7.69 -6.06 -4.70
C ALA A 102 7.07 -6.96 -3.63
N ALA A 103 7.60 -6.96 -2.40
CA ALA A 103 7.16 -7.87 -1.34
C ALA A 103 5.65 -7.78 -1.02
N PRO A 104 5.05 -6.62 -0.71
CA PRO A 104 3.61 -6.53 -0.50
C PRO A 104 2.80 -6.84 -1.75
N MET A 105 3.27 -6.47 -2.94
CA MET A 105 2.54 -6.73 -4.19
C MET A 105 2.55 -8.21 -4.58
N GLU A 106 3.63 -8.96 -4.34
CA GLU A 106 3.66 -10.41 -4.50
C GLU A 106 2.65 -11.10 -3.56
N MET A 107 2.53 -10.61 -2.33
CA MET A 107 1.51 -11.10 -1.40
C MET A 107 0.09 -10.79 -1.89
N VAL A 108 -0.15 -9.65 -2.54
CA VAL A 108 -1.43 -9.35 -3.20
C VAL A 108 -1.69 -10.35 -4.33
N MET A 109 -0.76 -10.51 -5.26
CA MET A 109 -0.91 -11.40 -6.43
C MET A 109 -1.15 -12.86 -6.02
N THR A 110 -0.57 -13.29 -4.89
CA THR A 110 -0.79 -14.63 -4.32
C THR A 110 -2.18 -14.79 -3.71
N LYS A 111 -2.76 -13.72 -3.13
CA LYS A 111 -4.03 -13.76 -2.40
C LYS A 111 -5.25 -13.44 -3.28
N ASP A 112 -5.09 -12.53 -4.24
CA ASP A 112 -6.14 -12.09 -5.16
C ASP A 112 -5.48 -11.64 -6.47
N ASP A 113 -5.40 -12.56 -7.43
CA ASP A 113 -4.79 -12.38 -8.75
C ASP A 113 -5.57 -11.43 -9.67
N ARG A 114 -6.76 -10.99 -9.26
CA ARG A 114 -7.59 -10.02 -9.98
C ARG A 114 -7.22 -8.58 -9.67
N VAL A 115 -6.36 -8.34 -8.67
CA VAL A 115 -5.94 -6.99 -8.27
C VAL A 115 -4.83 -6.50 -9.20
N TRP A 116 -5.25 -5.82 -10.26
CA TRP A 116 -4.37 -5.32 -11.32
C TRP A 116 -3.31 -4.33 -10.84
N GLU A 117 -3.54 -3.61 -9.72
CA GLU A 117 -2.56 -2.68 -9.16
C GLU A 117 -1.25 -3.38 -8.77
N ALA A 118 -1.33 -4.65 -8.34
CA ALA A 118 -0.15 -5.36 -7.87
C ALA A 118 0.90 -5.59 -8.96
N PRO A 119 0.57 -6.21 -10.12
CA PRO A 119 1.52 -6.28 -11.22
C PRO A 119 1.86 -4.88 -11.77
N PHE A 120 0.91 -3.95 -11.83
CA PHE A 120 1.17 -2.61 -12.37
C PHE A 120 2.23 -1.84 -11.57
N PHE A 121 2.05 -1.67 -10.27
CA PHE A 121 3.00 -0.92 -9.44
C PHE A 121 4.33 -1.66 -9.26
N THR A 122 4.34 -3.00 -9.32
CA THR A 122 5.61 -3.75 -9.39
C THR A 122 6.36 -3.45 -10.68
N ALA A 123 5.67 -3.40 -11.83
CA ALA A 123 6.30 -3.04 -13.11
C ALA A 123 6.91 -1.64 -13.09
N LEU A 124 6.19 -0.67 -12.51
CA LEU A 124 6.68 0.69 -12.33
C LEU A 124 7.93 0.72 -11.43
N ALA A 125 7.91 0.00 -10.31
CA ALA A 125 9.06 -0.09 -9.41
C ALA A 125 10.29 -0.71 -10.12
N CYS A 126 10.11 -1.80 -10.87
CA CYS A 126 11.16 -2.38 -11.71
C CYS A 126 11.73 -1.34 -12.70
N ALA A 127 10.86 -0.57 -13.36
CA ALA A 127 11.29 0.43 -14.34
C ALA A 127 12.13 1.53 -13.67
N ARG A 128 11.72 2.01 -12.48
CA ARG A 128 12.47 2.99 -11.68
C ARG A 128 13.80 2.44 -11.16
N LEU A 129 13.94 1.12 -11.02
CA LEU A 129 15.17 0.44 -10.63
C LEU A 129 16.06 0.05 -11.81
N GLY A 130 15.63 0.29 -13.05
CA GLY A 130 16.38 -0.09 -14.25
C GLY A 130 16.23 -1.56 -14.65
N ASP A 131 15.24 -2.28 -14.10
CA ASP A 131 14.97 -3.68 -14.38
C ASP A 131 13.95 -3.83 -15.53
N GLU A 132 14.44 -3.81 -16.77
CA GLU A 132 13.61 -3.93 -17.98
C GLU A 132 12.84 -5.25 -18.04
N ALA A 133 13.50 -6.36 -17.71
CA ALA A 133 12.89 -7.69 -17.75
C ALA A 133 11.71 -7.76 -16.76
N GLY A 134 11.93 -7.32 -15.52
CA GLY A 134 10.88 -7.24 -14.51
C GLY A 134 9.73 -6.32 -14.92
N THR A 135 10.01 -5.18 -15.57
CA THR A 135 8.97 -4.30 -16.12
C THR A 135 8.12 -5.01 -17.18
N ILE A 136 8.76 -5.65 -18.18
CA ILE A 136 8.05 -6.35 -19.26
C ILE A 136 7.17 -7.47 -18.72
N ASP A 137 7.69 -8.27 -17.80
CA ASP A 137 6.97 -9.41 -17.21
C ASP A 137 5.73 -8.95 -16.45
N HIS A 138 5.87 -7.92 -15.61
CA HIS A 138 4.76 -7.43 -14.80
C HIS A 138 3.73 -6.62 -15.60
N LEU A 139 4.14 -5.87 -16.64
CA LEU A 139 3.18 -5.25 -17.56
C LEU A 139 2.40 -6.30 -18.35
N THR A 140 3.05 -7.39 -18.74
CA THR A 140 2.38 -8.54 -19.37
C THR A 140 1.38 -9.18 -18.40
N LEU A 141 1.75 -9.34 -17.13
CA LEU A 141 0.85 -9.86 -16.10
C LEU A 141 -0.33 -8.92 -15.86
N PHE A 142 -0.10 -7.61 -15.81
CA PHE A 142 -1.17 -6.60 -15.72
C PHE A 142 -2.21 -6.80 -16.83
N LEU A 143 -1.80 -6.94 -18.10
CA LEU A 143 -2.75 -7.16 -19.20
C LEU A 143 -3.53 -8.48 -19.06
N LYS A 144 -2.92 -9.53 -18.49
CA LYS A 144 -3.60 -10.80 -18.21
C LYS A 144 -4.67 -10.69 -17.13
N THR A 145 -4.52 -9.77 -16.16
CA THR A 145 -5.57 -9.51 -15.15
C THR A 145 -6.86 -8.93 -15.74
N SER A 146 -6.86 -8.59 -17.05
CA SER A 146 -8.00 -8.00 -17.76
C SER A 146 -8.56 -6.78 -17.01
N PRO A 147 -7.72 -5.78 -16.68
CA PRO A 147 -8.15 -4.63 -15.92
C PRO A 147 -9.15 -3.87 -16.78
N ALA A 148 -10.38 -3.69 -16.29
CA ALA A 148 -11.41 -2.88 -16.94
C ALA A 148 -11.07 -1.37 -16.88
N GLN A 149 -9.87 -1.03 -17.34
CA GLN A 149 -9.18 0.26 -17.22
C GLN A 149 -8.65 0.66 -18.61
N PRO A 150 -9.52 1.12 -19.53
CA PRO A 150 -9.17 1.27 -20.94
C PRO A 150 -8.05 2.29 -21.21
N ILE A 151 -7.99 3.40 -20.46
CA ILE A 151 -6.95 4.43 -20.63
C ILE A 151 -5.59 3.83 -20.26
N LEU A 152 -5.53 3.19 -19.08
CA LEU A 152 -4.30 2.58 -18.59
C LEU A 152 -3.87 1.37 -19.45
N ALA A 153 -4.81 0.50 -19.81
CA ALA A 153 -4.53 -0.68 -20.63
C ALA A 153 -3.94 -0.30 -21.99
N ASN A 154 -4.49 0.74 -22.65
CA ASN A 154 -3.94 1.22 -23.91
C ASN A 154 -2.51 1.74 -23.75
N ALA A 155 -2.24 2.53 -22.71
CA ALA A 155 -0.89 3.02 -22.42
C ALA A 155 0.09 1.86 -22.17
N VAL A 156 -0.32 0.85 -21.38
CA VAL A 156 0.51 -0.34 -21.13
C VAL A 156 0.81 -1.11 -22.41
N ILE A 157 -0.16 -1.32 -23.30
CA ILE A 157 0.07 -2.00 -24.58
C ILE A 157 1.15 -1.26 -25.41
N HIS A 158 1.05 0.06 -25.53
CA HIS A 158 2.02 0.85 -26.29
C HIS A 158 3.42 0.83 -25.67
N GLN A 159 3.52 1.02 -24.36
CA GLN A 159 4.82 1.02 -23.67
C GLN A 159 5.47 -0.35 -23.66
N LEU A 160 4.69 -1.42 -23.47
CA LEU A 160 5.17 -2.79 -23.51
C LEU A 160 5.74 -3.13 -24.90
N GLU A 161 5.08 -2.71 -25.97
CA GLU A 161 5.57 -2.91 -27.34
C GLU A 161 6.85 -2.11 -27.60
N ALA A 162 6.90 -0.83 -27.17
CA ALA A 162 8.10 -0.01 -27.30
C ALA A 162 9.31 -0.66 -26.60
N LEU A 163 9.15 -1.09 -25.34
CA LEU A 163 10.21 -1.78 -24.60
C LEU A 163 10.68 -3.05 -25.30
N LYS A 164 9.75 -3.89 -25.80
CA LYS A 164 10.09 -5.12 -26.56
C LYS A 164 10.88 -4.85 -27.84
N GLN A 165 10.71 -3.66 -28.43
CA GLN A 165 11.45 -3.22 -29.60
C GLN A 165 12.76 -2.48 -29.25
N GLY A 166 13.11 -2.37 -27.96
CA GLY A 166 14.26 -1.60 -27.49
C GLY A 166 14.10 -0.09 -27.71
N GLN A 167 12.86 0.41 -27.68
CA GLN A 167 12.52 1.82 -27.89
C GLN A 167 12.05 2.46 -26.57
N GLY A 168 12.48 3.69 -26.34
CA GLY A 168 12.17 4.44 -25.12
C GLY A 168 13.08 4.08 -23.94
N SER A 169 13.06 4.92 -22.91
CA SER A 169 13.77 4.65 -21.66
C SER A 169 12.80 4.11 -20.61
N LEU A 170 13.27 3.29 -19.68
CA LEU A 170 12.46 2.82 -18.55
C LEU A 170 11.90 3.98 -17.70
N ALA A 171 12.66 5.08 -17.58
CA ALA A 171 12.22 6.27 -16.87
C ALA A 171 11.05 6.97 -17.56
N ASP A 172 11.09 7.09 -18.89
CA ASP A 172 10.00 7.66 -19.68
C ASP A 172 8.77 6.74 -19.69
N THR A 173 8.98 5.43 -19.75
CA THR A 173 7.90 4.44 -19.63
C THR A 173 7.21 4.55 -18.28
N ALA A 174 7.95 4.56 -17.17
CA ALA A 174 7.37 4.71 -15.84
C ALA A 174 6.54 6.00 -15.73
N THR A 175 7.10 7.13 -16.20
CA THR A 175 6.42 8.43 -16.17
C THR A 175 5.15 8.44 -17.03
N THR A 176 5.20 7.85 -18.23
CA THR A 176 4.04 7.75 -19.13
C THR A 176 2.92 6.91 -18.51
N LEU A 177 3.29 5.78 -17.89
CA LEU A 177 2.33 4.88 -17.27
C LEU A 177 1.73 5.44 -15.98
N GLU A 178 2.52 6.17 -15.17
CA GLU A 178 2.00 6.92 -14.02
C GLU A 178 0.95 7.95 -14.46
N GLN A 179 1.23 8.71 -15.53
CA GLN A 179 0.27 9.69 -16.05
C GLN A 179 -1.01 9.01 -16.54
N ALA A 180 -0.89 7.91 -17.29
CA ALA A 180 -2.04 7.14 -17.74
C ALA A 180 -2.87 6.56 -16.58
N ALA A 181 -2.21 6.13 -15.50
CA ALA A 181 -2.89 5.68 -14.29
C ALA A 181 -3.63 6.82 -13.61
N PHE A 182 -3.00 8.00 -13.47
CA PHE A 182 -3.66 9.20 -12.97
C PHE A 182 -4.90 9.57 -13.80
N ASP A 183 -4.77 9.61 -15.12
CA ASP A 183 -5.87 9.93 -16.03
C ASP A 183 -7.00 8.91 -15.93
N GLN A 184 -6.67 7.61 -15.78
CA GLN A 184 -7.65 6.56 -15.55
C GLN A 184 -8.40 6.76 -14.22
N PHE A 185 -7.70 7.04 -13.12
CA PHE A 185 -8.33 7.27 -11.82
C PHE A 185 -9.20 8.55 -11.83
N ASP A 186 -8.73 9.64 -12.43
CA ASP A 186 -9.49 10.88 -12.55
C ASP A 186 -10.75 10.68 -13.40
N ASN A 187 -10.64 9.95 -14.51
CA ASN A 187 -11.79 9.56 -15.32
C ASN A 187 -12.79 8.71 -14.54
N ASN A 188 -12.32 7.71 -13.80
CA ASN A 188 -13.19 6.86 -12.98
C ASN A 188 -13.94 7.67 -11.91
N ILE A 189 -13.25 8.60 -11.24
CA ILE A 189 -13.82 9.47 -10.21
C ILE A 189 -14.84 10.44 -10.82
N THR A 190 -14.51 11.06 -11.96
CA THR A 190 -15.31 12.16 -12.53
C THR A 190 -16.51 11.66 -13.32
N PHE A 191 -16.37 10.57 -14.08
CA PHE A 191 -17.40 10.11 -15.02
C PHE A 191 -18.13 8.85 -14.58
N ILE A 192 -17.42 7.86 -14.02
CA ILE A 192 -18.01 6.58 -13.63
C ILE A 192 -18.66 6.69 -12.25
N GLY A 193 -17.96 7.27 -11.27
CA GLY A 193 -18.46 7.41 -9.89
C GLY A 193 -19.77 8.20 -9.78
N VAL A 194 -20.02 9.15 -10.69
CA VAL A 194 -21.24 9.98 -10.71
C VAL A 194 -22.44 9.26 -11.34
N ASN A 195 -22.21 8.31 -12.26
CA ASN A 195 -23.28 7.69 -13.07
C ASN A 195 -23.48 6.19 -12.81
N ALA A 196 -22.61 5.55 -12.04
CA ALA A 196 -22.71 4.12 -11.76
C ALA A 196 -23.89 3.84 -10.83
N SER A 197 -24.94 3.20 -11.38
CA SER A 197 -26.15 2.83 -10.66
C SER A 197 -25.91 1.77 -9.57
N ASN A 198 -24.76 1.09 -9.61
CA ASN A 198 -24.33 0.12 -8.60
C ASN A 198 -22.83 -0.22 -8.76
N PRO A 199 -21.89 0.49 -8.10
CA PRO A 199 -20.48 0.10 -8.12
C PRO A 199 -20.20 -0.86 -6.96
N GLN A 200 -19.84 -2.11 -7.28
CA GLN A 200 -19.35 -3.08 -6.28
C GLN A 200 -18.11 -2.57 -5.50
N ASP A 201 -17.45 -1.53 -6.03
CA ASP A 201 -16.34 -0.79 -5.41
C ASP A 201 -16.68 0.71 -5.27
N ALA A 202 -17.87 1.05 -4.77
CA ALA A 202 -18.19 2.43 -4.42
C ALA A 202 -17.17 3.02 -3.41
N CYS A 203 -17.37 4.27 -2.98
CA CYS A 203 -16.61 4.91 -1.90
C CYS A 203 -16.53 4.08 -0.58
N ASP A 204 -17.24 2.96 -0.44
CA ASP A 204 -17.16 2.08 0.70
C ASP A 204 -16.45 0.74 0.39
N GLY A 205 -16.10 0.44 -0.86
CA GLY A 205 -15.44 -0.79 -1.27
C GLY A 205 -14.01 -0.97 -0.74
N ASN A 206 -13.48 -2.18 -0.84
CA ASN A 206 -12.10 -2.49 -0.43
C ASN A 206 -11.06 -1.75 -1.29
N TYR A 207 -11.43 -1.38 -2.51
CA TYR A 207 -10.60 -0.66 -3.48
C TYR A 207 -11.23 0.70 -3.86
N TRP A 208 -11.83 1.39 -2.89
CA TRP A 208 -12.58 2.63 -3.08
C TRP A 208 -11.82 3.72 -3.86
N TRP A 209 -10.48 3.75 -3.75
CA TRP A 209 -9.62 4.75 -4.41
C TRP A 209 -9.71 4.70 -5.94
N ARG A 210 -10.15 3.55 -6.50
CA ARG A 210 -10.39 3.40 -7.94
C ARG A 210 -11.50 4.31 -8.46
N TYR A 211 -12.46 4.69 -7.62
CA TYR A 211 -13.69 5.38 -8.03
C TYR A 211 -14.06 6.57 -7.14
N SER A 212 -13.30 6.83 -6.07
CA SER A 212 -13.56 7.94 -5.15
C SER A 212 -12.28 8.60 -4.66
N ARG A 213 -12.37 9.89 -4.33
CA ARG A 213 -11.27 10.68 -3.75
C ARG A 213 -11.07 10.41 -2.25
N SER A 214 -12.12 9.94 -1.60
CA SER A 214 -12.12 9.54 -0.18
C SER A 214 -13.18 8.46 0.04
N PRO A 215 -13.06 7.64 1.10
CA PRO A 215 -14.14 6.76 1.47
C PRO A 215 -15.39 7.54 1.88
N CYS A 216 -16.57 6.93 1.81
CA CYS A 216 -17.82 7.62 2.16
C CYS A 216 -17.91 7.92 3.66
N PRO A 217 -18.25 9.17 4.06
CA PRO A 217 -18.46 9.52 5.46
C PRO A 217 -19.71 8.79 5.99
N GLY A 218 -19.54 7.85 6.91
CA GLY A 218 -20.68 7.26 7.63
C GLY A 218 -20.66 5.74 7.88
N ARG A 219 -19.63 5.00 7.45
CA ARG A 219 -19.47 3.60 7.89
C ARG A 219 -18.08 3.33 8.41
N ASN A 220 -17.92 3.43 9.74
CA ASN A 220 -16.91 2.65 10.44
C ASN A 220 -17.19 1.17 10.14
N LYS A 221 -16.54 0.59 9.11
CA LYS A 221 -16.68 -0.81 8.69
C LYS A 221 -15.99 -1.81 9.63
N TYR A 222 -16.10 -1.62 10.95
CA TYR A 222 -15.72 -2.65 11.91
C TYR A 222 -16.96 -3.42 12.34
N THR A 223 -17.54 -4.15 11.40
CA THR A 223 -18.30 -5.37 11.71
C THR A 223 -17.48 -6.51 11.13
N TYR A 224 -16.57 -7.04 11.95
CA TYR A 224 -15.90 -8.32 11.70
C TYR A 224 -16.87 -9.48 11.95
#